data_AF-A0A7W8YTR7-F1
#
_entry.id   AF-A0A7W8YTR7-F1
#
_cell.length_a   1.000
_cell.length_b   1.000
_cell.length_c   1.000
_cell.angle_alpha   90.00
_cell.angle_beta   90.00
_cell.angle_gamma   90.00
#
_symmetry.space_group_name_H-M   'P 1'
#
loop_
_entity.id
_entity.type
_entity.pdbx_description
1 polymer ?
#
loop_
_entity_poly.entity_id
_entity_poly.type
_entity_poly.pdbx_seq_one_letter_code
_entity_poly.pdbx_strand_id
1 'polypeptide(L)'
;MIRDFAKTYKYGIILNLEKLNDRSYFDDFDDVQTILEALFLAYSIPSSAISNTLLFIDEIQESPKAIQLLRYFYEEIPDLHVISAGSLLEFAMQKVHSFPVGRVDFLYLHPLNFQEYL
;
A
#
# COMPACT_ATOMS: atom_id res chain seq x y z
N MET A 1 7.23 8.84 -11.29
CA MET A 1 6.46 7.65 -11.73
C MET A 1 5.23 7.40 -10.86
N ILE A 2 5.33 6.83 -9.65
CA ILE A 2 4.12 6.51 -8.85
C ILE A 2 3.38 7.78 -8.39
N ARG A 3 4.12 8.83 -7.97
CA ARG A 3 3.53 10.15 -7.68
C ARG A 3 2.83 10.78 -8.89
N ASP A 4 3.26 10.45 -10.10
CA ASP A 4 2.63 10.94 -11.33
C ASP A 4 1.42 10.09 -11.70
N PHE A 5 1.49 8.78 -11.51
CA PHE A 5 0.34 7.88 -11.62
C PHE A 5 -0.77 8.24 -10.63
N ALA A 6 -0.42 8.60 -9.40
CA ALA A 6 -1.36 9.05 -8.38
C ALA A 6 -2.19 10.30 -8.81
N LYS A 7 -1.68 11.12 -9.75
CA LYS A 7 -2.43 12.27 -10.30
C LYS A 7 -3.62 11.86 -11.17
N THR A 8 -3.72 10.59 -11.57
CA THR A 8 -4.89 10.06 -12.28
C THR A 8 -6.09 9.83 -11.36
N TYR A 9 -5.87 9.85 -10.05
CA TYR A 9 -6.90 9.70 -9.03
C TYR A 9 -7.33 11.07 -8.51
N LYS A 10 -8.57 11.12 -8.01
CA LYS A 10 -9.08 12.33 -7.35
C LYS A 10 -8.41 12.53 -5.99
N TYR A 11 -8.11 11.44 -5.29
CA TYR A 11 -7.46 11.44 -3.99
C TYR A 11 -6.28 10.47 -3.98
N GLY A 12 -5.22 10.83 -3.25
CA GLY A 12 -4.04 10.00 -3.08
C GLY A 12 -3.55 10.06 -1.65
N ILE A 13 -3.39 8.89 -1.04
CA ILE A 13 -2.79 8.71 0.29
C ILE A 13 -1.44 8.04 0.08
N ILE A 14 -0.37 8.66 0.58
CA ILE A 14 1.01 8.17 0.41
C ILE A 14 1.57 7.98 1.82
N LEU A 15 1.82 6.73 2.17
CA LEU A 15 2.41 6.33 3.45
C LEU A 15 3.84 5.84 3.21
N ASN A 16 4.80 6.23 4.05
CA ASN A 16 6.13 5.65 4.07
C ASN A 16 6.35 4.97 5.41
N LEU A 17 6.50 3.64 5.41
CA LEU A 17 6.50 2.86 6.64
C LEU A 17 7.80 2.94 7.46
N GLU A 18 8.84 3.64 6.98
CA GLU A 18 9.98 4.02 7.84
C GLU A 18 9.57 5.11 8.84
N LYS A 19 8.52 5.88 8.54
CA LYS A 19 7.97 6.88 9.45
C LYS A 19 6.99 6.25 10.42
N LEU A 20 7.25 6.41 11.71
CA LEU A 20 6.43 5.87 12.80
C LEU A 20 4.94 6.23 12.68
N ASN A 21 4.61 7.48 12.33
CA ASN A 21 3.22 7.92 12.21
C ASN A 21 2.45 7.26 11.07
N ASP A 22 3.14 6.86 10.00
CA ASP A 22 2.53 6.18 8.86
C ASP A 22 2.44 4.67 9.14
N ARG A 23 3.47 4.12 9.80
CA ARG A 23 3.49 2.72 10.21
C ARG A 23 2.46 2.41 11.30
N SER A 24 2.17 3.35 12.19
CA SER A 24 1.23 3.15 13.30
C SER A 24 -0.17 2.77 12.85
N TYR A 25 -0.62 3.21 11.66
CA TYR A 25 -1.89 2.73 11.09
C TYR A 25 -1.94 1.20 10.95
N PHE A 26 -0.81 0.55 10.69
CA PHE A 26 -0.73 -0.91 10.58
C PHE A 26 -0.31 -1.57 11.89
N ASP A 27 0.41 -0.88 12.76
CA ASP A 27 0.83 -1.42 14.05
C ASP A 27 -0.36 -1.47 15.04
N ASP A 28 -1.16 -0.38 15.10
CA ASP A 28 -2.21 -0.16 16.10
C ASP A 28 -3.55 -0.83 15.76
N PHE A 29 -3.80 -1.14 14.48
CA PHE A 29 -5.06 -1.71 14.00
C PHE A 29 -4.86 -3.05 13.31
N ASP A 30 -5.79 -3.99 13.50
CA ASP A 30 -5.71 -5.36 12.96
C ASP A 30 -6.64 -5.62 11.77
N ASP A 31 -7.54 -4.68 11.45
CA ASP A 31 -8.51 -4.80 10.36
C ASP A 31 -8.41 -3.63 9.37
N VAL A 32 -8.67 -3.92 8.10
CA VAL A 32 -8.49 -2.94 7.01
C VAL A 32 -9.57 -1.86 6.98
N GLN A 33 -10.74 -2.10 7.59
CA GLN A 33 -11.83 -1.11 7.66
C GLN A 33 -11.46 0.03 8.60
N THR A 34 -10.98 -0.30 9.81
CA THR A 34 -10.51 0.71 10.77
C THR A 34 -9.34 1.51 10.22
N ILE A 35 -8.40 0.84 9.52
CA ILE A 35 -7.29 1.52 8.84
C ILE A 35 -7.81 2.49 7.79
N LEU A 36 -8.75 2.06 6.95
CA LEU A 36 -9.35 2.90 5.92
C LEU A 36 -10.02 4.14 6.53
N GLU A 37 -10.85 3.95 7.55
CA GLU A 37 -11.57 5.02 8.23
C GLU A 37 -10.61 6.03 8.86
N ALA A 38 -9.56 5.55 9.54
CA ALA A 38 -8.53 6.39 10.15
C ALA A 38 -7.79 7.22 9.08
N LEU A 39 -7.42 6.59 7.96
CA LEU A 39 -6.76 7.27 6.85
C LEU A 39 -7.69 8.30 6.19
N PHE A 40 -8.94 7.96 5.94
CA PHE A 40 -9.89 8.86 5.30
C PHE A 40 -10.20 10.07 6.18
N LEU A 41 -10.30 9.85 7.50
CA LEU A 41 -10.44 10.93 8.46
C LEU A 41 -9.20 11.84 8.47
N ALA A 42 -8.01 11.26 8.59
CA ALA A 42 -6.75 12.01 8.66
C ALA A 42 -6.49 12.85 7.39
N TYR A 43 -6.89 12.35 6.23
CA TYR A 43 -6.72 13.03 4.94
C TYR A 43 -7.97 13.83 4.51
N SER A 44 -9.01 13.89 5.33
CA SER A 44 -10.28 14.58 5.03
C SER A 44 -10.94 14.12 3.72
N ILE A 45 -10.91 12.81 3.46
CA ILE A 45 -11.49 12.17 2.28
C ILE A 45 -12.86 11.60 2.67
N PRO A 46 -13.94 11.89 1.93
CA PRO A 46 -15.25 11.30 2.20
C PRO A 46 -15.26 9.80 1.86
N SER A 47 -15.96 8.98 2.65
CA SER A 47 -16.09 7.53 2.39
C SER A 47 -16.70 7.21 1.02
N SER A 48 -17.52 8.09 0.45
CA SER A 48 -18.04 7.93 -0.91
C SER A 48 -16.98 8.03 -2.02
N ALA A 49 -15.73 8.40 -1.69
CA ALA A 49 -14.63 8.54 -2.63
C ALA A 49 -13.66 7.34 -2.66
N ILE A 50 -14.00 6.21 -2.02
CA ILE A 50 -13.15 5.00 -1.98
C ILE A 50 -12.65 4.62 -3.38
N SER A 51 -13.54 4.48 -4.36
CA SER A 51 -13.21 4.06 -5.72
C SER A 51 -12.36 5.06 -6.53
N ASN A 52 -12.20 6.29 -6.02
CA ASN A 52 -11.40 7.34 -6.64
C ASN A 52 -10.18 7.71 -5.78
N THR A 53 -9.82 6.85 -4.83
CA THR A 53 -8.67 7.02 -3.93
C THR A 53 -7.62 5.98 -4.23
N LEU A 54 -6.37 6.41 -4.41
CA LEU A 54 -5.21 5.54 -4.44
C LEU A 54 -4.53 5.55 -3.06
N LEU A 55 -4.37 4.37 -2.46
CA LEU A 55 -3.50 4.16 -1.30
C LEU A 55 -2.15 3.63 -1.77
N PHE A 56 -1.09 4.42 -1.58
CA PHE A 56 0.28 4.02 -1.86
C PHE A 56 1.05 3.79 -0.55
N ILE A 57 1.60 2.58 -0.40
CA ILE A 57 2.35 2.13 0.76
C ILE A 57 3.81 1.91 0.35
N ASP A 58 4.68 2.81 0.76
CA ASP A 58 6.11 2.77 0.45
C ASP A 58 6.90 2.11 1.59
N GLU A 59 8.01 1.46 1.22
CA GLU A 59 8.87 0.68 2.13
C GLU A 59 8.08 -0.36 2.97
N ILE A 60 7.16 -1.09 2.33
CA ILE A 60 6.23 -2.02 3.00
C ILE A 60 6.93 -3.12 3.81
N GLN A 61 8.20 -3.44 3.50
CA GLN A 61 9.01 -4.40 4.27
C GLN A 61 9.17 -4.02 5.75
N GLU A 62 9.01 -2.74 6.08
CA GLU A 62 9.11 -2.24 7.46
C GLU A 62 7.91 -2.66 8.32
N SER A 63 6.83 -3.16 7.71
CA SER A 63 5.69 -3.74 8.42
C SER A 63 5.25 -5.07 7.82
N PRO A 64 5.72 -6.22 8.38
CA PRO A 64 5.20 -7.54 8.02
C PRO A 64 3.68 -7.68 8.23
N LYS A 65 3.09 -6.85 9.10
CA LYS A 65 1.65 -6.78 9.33
C LYS A 65 0.93 -6.09 8.16
N ALA A 66 1.46 -4.98 7.64
CA ALA A 66 0.93 -4.34 6.44
C ALA A 66 0.91 -5.31 5.23
N ILE A 67 1.96 -6.13 5.07
CA ILE A 67 2.02 -7.15 4.01
C ILE A 67 0.89 -8.18 4.14
N GLN A 68 0.60 -8.64 5.35
CA GLN A 68 -0.51 -9.58 5.60
C GLN A 68 -1.87 -8.95 5.29
N LEU A 69 -2.02 -7.68 5.63
CA LEU A 69 -3.26 -6.92 5.44
C LEU A 69 -3.60 -6.66 3.97
N LEU A 70 -2.62 -6.68 3.05
CA LEU A 70 -2.87 -6.51 1.60
C LEU A 70 -3.96 -7.46 1.07
N ARG A 71 -4.01 -8.69 1.59
CA ARG A 71 -5.07 -9.65 1.24
C ARG A 71 -6.46 -9.13 1.58
N TYR A 72 -6.61 -8.59 2.79
CA TYR A 72 -7.89 -8.13 3.29
C TYR A 72 -8.30 -6.83 2.61
N PHE A 73 -7.36 -5.97 2.21
CA PHE A 73 -7.68 -4.83 1.35
C PHE A 73 -8.34 -5.31 0.04
N TYR A 74 -7.79 -6.34 -0.60
CA TYR A 74 -8.37 -6.90 -1.81
C TYR A 74 -9.71 -7.61 -1.57
N GLU A 75 -9.84 -8.40 -0.51
CA GLU A 75 -11.03 -9.21 -0.23
C GLU A 75 -12.21 -8.40 0.34
N GLU A 76 -11.94 -7.42 1.20
CA GLU A 76 -12.96 -6.67 1.96
C GLU A 76 -13.24 -5.28 1.39
N ILE A 77 -12.27 -4.67 0.70
CA ILE A 77 -12.37 -3.31 0.15
C ILE A 77 -11.94 -3.31 -1.33
N PRO A 78 -12.58 -4.11 -2.20
CA PRO A 78 -12.13 -4.28 -3.59
C PRO A 78 -12.20 -2.98 -4.41
N ASP A 79 -13.01 -2.00 -4.00
CA ASP A 79 -13.12 -0.70 -4.65
C ASP A 79 -11.92 0.21 -4.37
N LEU A 80 -11.14 -0.04 -3.30
CA LEU A 80 -9.95 0.76 -2.99
C LEU A 80 -8.77 0.26 -3.81
N HIS A 81 -8.14 1.16 -4.55
CA HIS A 81 -6.91 0.82 -5.26
C HIS A 81 -5.72 0.97 -4.32
N VAL A 82 -4.96 -0.12 -4.15
CA VAL A 82 -3.79 -0.16 -3.27
C VAL A 82 -2.54 -0.52 -4.09
N ILE A 83 -1.47 0.24 -3.92
CA ILE A 83 -0.15 -0.06 -4.47
C ILE A 83 0.84 -0.11 -3.30
N SER A 84 1.62 -1.18 -3.22
CA SER A 84 2.72 -1.28 -2.26
C SER A 84 4.08 -1.40 -2.96
N ALA A 85 5.09 -0.73 -2.44
CA ALA A 85 6.48 -0.83 -2.89
C ALA A 85 7.40 -1.15 -1.71
N GLY A 86 8.53 -1.82 -1.99
CA GLY A 86 9.53 -2.13 -0.98
C GLY A 86 10.79 -2.68 -1.60
N SER A 87 11.94 -2.15 -1.19
CA SER A 87 13.26 -2.53 -1.74
C SER A 87 13.70 -3.94 -1.32
N LEU A 88 13.27 -4.41 -0.15
CA LEU A 88 13.65 -5.70 0.44
C LEU A 88 12.46 -6.65 0.57
N LEU A 89 11.54 -6.61 -0.40
CA LEU A 89 10.29 -7.36 -0.36
C LEU A 89 10.53 -8.87 -0.16
N GLU A 90 11.52 -9.43 -0.84
CA GLU A 90 11.92 -10.85 -0.72
C GLU A 90 12.25 -11.26 0.73
N PHE A 91 12.95 -10.40 1.47
CA PHE A 91 13.31 -10.65 2.86
C PHE A 91 12.12 -10.51 3.80
N ALA A 92 11.24 -9.54 3.56
CA ALA A 92 10.04 -9.39 4.36
C ALA A 92 9.03 -10.52 4.15
N MET A 93 8.92 -11.04 2.92
CA MET A 93 8.09 -12.20 2.60
C MET A 93 8.46 -13.43 3.43
N GLN A 94 9.75 -13.65 3.71
CA GLN A 94 10.19 -14.76 4.57
C GLN A 94 9.74 -14.62 6.03
N LYS A 95 9.46 -13.40 6.49
CA LYS A 95 9.01 -13.13 7.87
C LYS A 95 7.49 -13.25 8.04
N VAL A 96 6.74 -13.34 6.94
CA VAL A 96 5.28 -13.45 6.96
C VAL A 96 4.88 -14.93 7.00
N HIS A 97 4.12 -15.33 8.02
CA HIS A 97 3.73 -16.73 8.25
C HIS A 97 2.88 -17.35 7.12
N SER A 98 2.07 -16.53 6.44
CA SER A 98 1.24 -16.95 5.32
C SER A 98 1.15 -15.81 4.32
N PHE A 99 1.87 -15.94 3.21
CA PHE A 99 1.87 -14.94 2.15
C PHE A 99 0.60 -15.08 1.27
N PRO A 100 -0.07 -13.99 0.87
CA PRO A 100 -1.34 -14.06 0.15
C PRO A 100 -1.16 -14.38 -1.34
N VAL A 101 -0.85 -15.64 -1.63
CA VAL A 101 -0.73 -16.16 -2.99
C VAL A 101 -2.09 -16.04 -3.72
N GLY A 102 -2.07 -15.46 -4.92
CA GLY A 102 -3.23 -15.35 -5.83
C GLY A 102 -4.18 -14.16 -5.59
N ARG A 103 -3.84 -13.24 -4.69
CA ARG A 103 -4.64 -12.04 -4.35
C ARG A 103 -3.86 -10.73 -4.43
N VAL A 104 -2.58 -10.83 -4.76
CA VAL A 104 -1.66 -9.71 -4.93
C VAL A 104 -0.90 -9.96 -6.23
N ASP A 105 -0.91 -8.97 -7.10
CA ASP A 105 -0.10 -8.97 -8.31
C ASP A 105 1.25 -8.31 -8.01
N PHE A 106 2.35 -9.00 -8.35
CA PHE A 106 3.70 -8.48 -8.19
C PHE A 106 4.20 -7.89 -9.49
N LEU A 107 4.65 -6.64 -9.41
CA LEU A 107 5.43 -6.01 -10.46
C LEU A 107 6.85 -5.79 -9.94
N TYR A 108 7.79 -6.60 -10.41
CA TYR A 108 9.22 -6.40 -10.13
C TYR A 108 9.78 -5.36 -11.10
N LEU A 109 10.16 -4.20 -10.56
CA LEU A 109 10.84 -3.15 -11.32
C LEU A 109 12.35 -3.34 -11.22
N HIS A 110 13.01 -3.52 -12.36
CA HIS A 110 14.47 -3.54 -12.44
C HIS A 110 15.01 -2.12 -12.66
N PRO A 111 16.29 -1.85 -12.30
CA PRO A 111 16.92 -0.57 -12.61
C PRO A 111 16.84 -0.31 -14.11
N LEU A 112 16.43 0.91 -14.49
CA LEU A 112 16.39 1.34 -15.89
C LEU A 112 17.78 1.15 -16.50
N ASN A 113 17.84 0.49 -17.65
CA ASN A 113 19.07 0.44 -18.41
C ASN A 113 19.30 1.79 -19.12
N PHE A 114 20.55 2.07 -19.54
CA PHE A 114 20.94 3.37 -20.10
C PHE A 114 20.13 3.78 -21.35
N GLN A 115 19.56 2.82 -22.09
CA GLN A 115 18.71 3.11 -23.25
C GLN A 115 17.28 3.49 -22.86
N GLU A 116 16.76 3.00 -21.72
CA GLU A 116 15.42 3.38 -21.24
C GLU A 116 15.38 4.78 -20.61
N TYR A 117 16.56 5.36 -20.33
CA TYR A 117 16.70 6.72 -19.81
C TYR A 117 16.73 7.81 -20.89
N LEU A 118 17.11 7.46 -22.14
CA LEU A 118 17.27 8.37 -23.28
C LEU A 118 15.96 8.56 -24.07
#